data_AF-K9PZL3-F1
#
_entry.id   AF-K9PZL3-F1
#
_cell.length_a   1.000
_cell.length_b   1.000
_cell.length_c   1.000
_cell.angle_alpha   90.00
_cell.angle_beta   90.00
_cell.angle_gamma   90.00
#
_symmetry.space_group_name_H-M   'P 1'
#
loop_
_entity.id
_entity.type
_entity.pdbx_description
1 polymer ?
#
loop_
_entity_poly.entity_id
_entity_poly.type
_entity_poly.pdbx_seq_one_letter_code
_entity_poly.pdbx_strand_id
1 'polypeptide(L)'
;MEGPGLILAVGLALIHAFVSKRNIFAFIPEHRWLSFAGGVSIGYVFLEIFPELSHAQEELEHSAVPLMAYLENHIYIIALVGLLIFYGLDIWALNSRKFNRENHNSDSTDTITFWIHIAFFSVLNIIVGYLLQDIGEHSLLQCILFFVAIALHFFIVDRSLREHHSMPYDKQGRWILTGAIMVGAIAGQAFHLSEVTVSLVWSFLAGSIILNILKRELPDEQQSCFFSFLGGTILYAGLILSS
;
A
#
# COMPACT_ATOMS: atom_id res chain seq x y z
N MET A 1 -1.63 -13.10 24.45
CA MET A 1 -2.58 -13.56 23.40
C MET A 1 -2.01 -13.03 22.11
N GLU A 2 -1.80 -13.86 21.09
CA GLU A 2 -1.36 -13.38 19.78
C GLU A 2 -2.37 -12.32 19.31
N GLY A 3 -1.89 -11.10 19.04
CA GLY A 3 -2.75 -10.00 18.62
C GLY A 3 -3.49 -10.33 17.31
N PRO A 4 -4.51 -9.53 16.93
CA PRO A 4 -5.26 -9.75 15.68
C PRO A 4 -4.36 -9.69 14.43
N GLY A 5 -3.13 -9.15 14.54
CA GLY A 5 -2.20 -8.95 13.43
C GLY A 5 -1.98 -10.16 12.53
N LEU A 6 -1.81 -11.37 13.09
CA LEU A 6 -1.65 -12.58 12.27
C LEU A 6 -2.92 -12.94 11.50
N ILE A 7 -4.09 -12.76 12.12
CA ILE A 7 -5.39 -13.02 11.48
C ILE A 7 -5.60 -12.03 10.32
N LEU A 8 -5.27 -10.76 10.54
CA LEU A 8 -5.32 -9.73 9.50
C LEU A 8 -4.35 -10.06 8.35
N ALA A 9 -3.12 -10.45 8.67
CA ALA A 9 -2.11 -10.86 7.69
C ALA A 9 -2.59 -12.03 6.84
N VAL A 10 -3.18 -13.06 7.46
CA VAL A 10 -3.77 -14.21 6.75
C VAL A 10 -4.91 -13.74 5.84
N GLY A 11 -5.81 -12.87 6.33
CA GLY A 11 -6.88 -12.31 5.52
C GLY A 11 -6.37 -11.57 4.28
N LEU A 12 -5.34 -10.73 4.44
CA LEU A 12 -4.70 -9.99 3.35
C LEU A 12 -3.95 -10.91 2.38
N ALA A 13 -3.27 -11.94 2.90
CA ALA A 13 -2.59 -12.94 2.10
C ALA A 13 -3.59 -13.73 1.21
N LEU A 14 -4.78 -14.03 1.74
CA LEU A 14 -5.88 -14.65 0.99
C LEU A 14 -6.42 -13.72 -0.11
N ILE A 15 -6.41 -12.41 0.11
CA ILE A 15 -6.79 -11.43 -0.93
C ILE A 15 -5.86 -11.56 -2.14
N HIS A 16 -4.54 -11.50 -1.93
CA HIS A 16 -3.58 -11.72 -3.02
C HIS A 16 -3.75 -13.08 -3.72
N ALA A 17 -3.93 -14.14 -2.94
CA ALA A 17 -4.00 -15.50 -3.48
C ALA A 17 -5.24 -15.73 -4.35
N PHE A 18 -6.41 -15.18 -3.97
CA PHE A 18 -7.70 -15.61 -4.52
C PHE A 18 -8.56 -14.49 -5.12
N VAL A 19 -8.50 -13.27 -4.57
CA VAL A 19 -9.43 -12.19 -4.90
C VAL A 19 -9.12 -11.60 -6.27
N SER A 20 -7.83 -11.48 -6.63
CA SER A 20 -7.40 -10.98 -7.95
C SER A 20 -7.94 -11.79 -9.15
N LYS A 21 -8.28 -13.07 -8.94
CA LYS A 21 -8.82 -13.94 -10.01
C LYS A 21 -10.34 -13.83 -10.18
N ARG A 22 -11.05 -13.27 -9.19
CA ARG A 22 -12.51 -13.26 -9.13
C ARG A 22 -13.02 -11.90 -9.61
N ASN A 23 -13.99 -11.91 -10.53
CA ASN A 23 -14.72 -10.68 -10.88
C ASN A 23 -15.78 -10.39 -9.79
N ILE A 24 -15.33 -10.07 -8.58
CA ILE A 24 -16.17 -10.01 -7.37
C ILE A 24 -17.30 -8.98 -7.51
N PHE A 25 -17.04 -7.90 -8.26
CA PHE A 25 -17.97 -6.81 -8.47
C PHE A 25 -18.66 -6.85 -9.84
N ALA A 26 -18.87 -8.04 -10.42
CA ALA A 26 -19.52 -8.19 -11.73
C ALA A 26 -20.91 -7.52 -11.85
N PHE A 27 -21.56 -7.20 -10.72
CA PHE A 27 -22.87 -6.54 -10.67
C PHE A 27 -22.81 -5.01 -10.56
N ILE A 28 -21.67 -4.41 -10.20
CA ILE A 28 -21.49 -2.96 -10.06
C ILE A 28 -20.66 -2.47 -11.25
N PRO A 29 -21.04 -1.37 -11.93
CA PRO A 29 -20.21 -0.79 -12.97
C PRO A 29 -18.82 -0.46 -12.42
N GLU A 30 -17.80 -0.99 -13.09
CA GLU A 30 -16.41 -0.95 -12.65
C GLU A 30 -15.95 0.47 -12.28
N HIS A 31 -16.24 1.44 -13.14
CA HIS A 31 -15.90 2.86 -12.93
C HIS A 31 -16.46 3.42 -11.61
N ARG A 32 -17.66 2.99 -11.19
CA ARG A 32 -18.27 3.41 -9.91
C ARG A 32 -17.59 2.75 -8.72
N TRP A 33 -17.30 1.46 -8.82
CA TRP A 33 -16.60 0.72 -7.78
C TRP A 33 -15.19 1.27 -7.56
N LEU A 34 -14.42 1.46 -8.63
CA LEU A 34 -13.08 2.03 -8.57
C LEU A 34 -13.10 3.45 -8.01
N SER A 35 -14.08 4.28 -8.42
CA SER A 35 -14.23 5.62 -7.85
C SER A 35 -14.53 5.58 -6.36
N PHE A 36 -15.41 4.70 -5.91
CA PHE A 36 -15.71 4.52 -4.48
C PHE A 36 -14.48 4.08 -3.70
N ALA A 37 -13.74 3.09 -4.19
CA ALA A 37 -12.52 2.61 -3.56
C ALA A 37 -11.45 3.71 -3.49
N GLY A 38 -11.24 4.47 -4.58
CA GLY A 38 -10.34 5.63 -4.58
C GLY A 38 -10.75 6.72 -3.58
N GLY A 39 -12.05 6.91 -3.38
CA GLY A 39 -12.58 7.82 -2.35
C GLY A 39 -12.27 7.36 -0.93
N VAL A 40 -12.38 6.06 -0.66
CA VAL A 40 -11.98 5.43 0.60
C VAL A 40 -10.47 5.59 0.81
N SER A 41 -9.65 5.28 -0.19
CA SER A 41 -8.18 5.41 -0.12
C SER A 41 -7.72 6.84 0.16
N ILE A 42 -8.37 7.85 -0.44
CA ILE A 42 -8.10 9.25 -0.10
C ILE A 42 -8.51 9.60 1.33
N GLY A 43 -9.66 9.11 1.79
CA GLY A 43 -10.05 9.24 3.19
C GLY A 43 -8.99 8.67 4.13
N TYR A 44 -8.47 7.48 3.81
CA TYR A 44 -7.39 6.83 4.55
C TYR A 44 -6.10 7.67 4.58
N VAL A 45 -5.66 8.24 3.45
CA VAL A 45 -4.48 9.12 3.42
C VAL A 45 -4.62 10.28 4.40
N PHE A 46 -5.76 10.96 4.39
CA PHE A 46 -5.93 12.19 5.17
C PHE A 46 -6.24 11.95 6.64
N LEU A 47 -6.94 10.86 6.97
CA LEU A 47 -7.44 10.62 8.32
C LEU A 47 -6.61 9.60 9.12
N GLU A 48 -5.76 8.83 8.45
CA GLU A 48 -4.87 7.87 9.10
C GLU A 48 -3.40 8.18 8.77
N ILE A 49 -3.02 8.23 7.49
CA ILE A 49 -1.61 8.37 7.11
C ILE A 49 -1.04 9.73 7.55
N PHE A 50 -1.68 10.85 7.27
CA PHE A 50 -1.12 12.14 7.68
C PHE A 50 -1.05 12.33 9.20
N PRO A 51 -2.09 12.02 9.98
CA PRO A 51 -2.01 12.06 11.44
C PRO A 51 -0.91 11.18 12.01
N GLU A 52 -0.77 9.96 11.49
CA GLU A 52 0.24 9.02 11.97
C GLU A 52 1.68 9.47 11.63
N LEU A 53 1.90 10.11 10.47
CA LEU A 53 3.17 10.78 10.15
C LEU A 53 3.49 11.90 11.16
N SER A 54 2.47 12.64 11.61
CA SER A 54 2.65 13.68 12.62
C SER A 54 3.01 13.08 13.97
N HIS A 55 2.31 12.02 14.40
CA HIS A 55 2.60 11.34 15.66
C HIS A 55 4.00 10.71 15.68
N ALA A 56 4.41 10.05 14.59
CA ALA A 56 5.75 9.51 14.44
C ALA A 56 6.84 10.59 14.53
N GLN A 57 6.56 11.81 14.05
CA GLN A 57 7.49 12.94 14.15
C GLN A 57 7.60 13.44 15.59
N GLU A 58 6.49 13.58 16.30
CA GLU A 58 6.47 13.98 17.72
C GLU A 58 7.22 12.97 18.61
N GLU A 59 7.02 11.68 18.38
CA GLU A 59 7.72 10.60 19.10
C GLU A 59 9.25 10.65 18.87
N LEU A 60 9.67 10.96 17.64
CA LEU A 60 11.08 11.12 17.29
C LEU A 60 11.71 12.36 17.95
N GLU A 61 10.97 13.46 18.06
CA GLU A 61 11.45 14.68 18.73
C GLU A 61 11.63 14.50 20.24
N HIS A 62 10.78 13.69 20.87
CA HIS A 62 10.87 13.37 22.28
C HIS A 62 11.96 12.32 22.61
N SER A 63 12.31 11.47 21.66
CA SER A 63 13.40 10.50 21.80
C SER A 63 14.74 11.18 21.51
N ALA A 64 15.38 11.68 22.58
CA ALA A 64 16.61 12.51 22.58
C ALA A 64 17.85 11.87 21.91
N VAL A 65 17.83 11.66 20.59
CA VAL A 65 18.95 11.19 19.77
C VAL A 65 19.71 12.41 19.23
N PRO A 66 20.91 12.74 19.74
CA PRO A 66 21.57 14.03 19.47
C PRO A 66 21.94 14.27 18.00
N LEU A 67 22.12 13.21 17.21
CA LEU A 67 22.43 13.29 15.79
C LEU A 67 21.18 13.63 14.94
N MET A 68 19.99 13.36 15.48
CA MET A 68 18.68 13.52 14.83
C MET A 68 17.95 14.78 15.33
N ALA A 69 18.64 15.72 15.96
CA ALA A 69 18.09 17.04 16.29
C ALA A 69 18.29 18.07 15.16
N TYR A 70 19.01 17.72 14.08
CA TYR A 70 19.47 18.69 13.07
C TYR A 70 18.51 18.88 11.88
N LEU A 71 17.53 17.99 11.68
CA LEU A 71 16.46 18.15 10.69
C LEU A 71 15.10 18.12 11.41
N GLU A 72 14.40 19.23 11.53
CA GLU A 72 13.08 19.27 12.21
C GLU A 72 11.98 18.43 11.53
N ASN A 73 12.27 17.69 10.44
CA ASN A 73 11.28 17.00 9.61
C ASN A 73 11.73 15.60 9.14
N HIS A 74 12.46 14.84 9.96
CA HIS A 74 13.00 13.52 9.58
C HIS A 74 11.94 12.58 9.01
N ILE A 75 10.80 12.45 9.69
CA ILE A 75 9.73 11.53 9.28
C ILE A 75 9.17 11.91 7.91
N TYR A 76 8.89 13.19 7.68
CA TYR A 76 8.43 13.69 6.40
C TYR A 76 9.47 13.52 5.28
N ILE A 77 10.76 13.69 5.58
CA ILE A 77 11.84 13.43 4.62
C ILE A 77 11.89 11.95 4.25
N ILE A 78 11.73 11.04 5.22
CA ILE A 78 11.73 9.60 4.95
C ILE A 78 10.50 9.19 4.13
N ALA A 79 9.32 9.78 4.42
CA ALA A 79 8.15 9.63 3.58
C ALA A 79 8.40 10.14 2.15
N LEU A 80 9.02 11.31 2.01
CA LEU A 80 9.40 11.85 0.71
C LEU A 80 10.37 10.92 -0.03
N VAL A 81 11.33 10.31 0.67
CA VAL A 81 12.25 9.32 0.08
C VAL A 81 11.49 8.09 -0.43
N GLY A 82 10.56 7.56 0.36
CA GLY A 82 9.69 6.45 -0.09
C GLY A 82 8.90 6.81 -1.35
N LEU A 83 8.29 7.99 -1.35
CA LEU A 83 7.60 8.54 -2.51
C LEU A 83 8.52 8.65 -3.73
N LEU A 84 9.69 9.27 -3.58
CA LEU A 84 10.63 9.51 -4.68
C LEU A 84 11.20 8.22 -5.26
N ILE A 85 11.52 7.24 -4.42
CA ILE A 85 11.98 5.93 -4.88
C ILE A 85 10.89 5.28 -5.73
N PHE A 86 9.64 5.28 -5.26
CA PHE A 86 8.56 4.65 -6.01
C PHE A 86 8.23 5.40 -7.30
N TYR A 87 8.28 6.73 -7.26
CA TYR A 87 8.13 7.56 -8.45
C TYR A 87 9.23 7.30 -9.48
N GLY A 88 10.48 7.20 -9.03
CA GLY A 88 11.64 6.93 -9.88
C GLY A 88 11.56 5.55 -10.54
N LEU A 89 11.15 4.52 -9.78
CA LEU A 89 10.94 3.16 -10.31
C LEU A 89 9.87 3.14 -11.41
N ASP A 90 8.76 3.84 -11.19
CA ASP A 90 7.71 3.97 -12.18
C ASP A 90 8.18 4.65 -13.48
N ILE A 91 8.93 5.74 -13.36
CA ILE A 91 9.51 6.43 -14.54
C ILE A 91 10.48 5.51 -15.27
N TRP A 92 11.35 4.83 -14.53
CA TRP A 92 12.36 3.97 -15.12
C TRP A 92 11.73 2.81 -15.88
N ALA A 93 10.70 2.19 -15.30
CA ALA A 93 9.86 1.20 -15.96
C ALA A 93 9.24 1.73 -17.26
N LEU A 94 8.63 2.92 -17.23
CA LEU A 94 8.00 3.51 -18.42
C LEU A 94 9.01 3.84 -19.53
N ASN A 95 10.16 4.41 -19.17
CA ASN A 95 11.20 4.78 -20.12
C ASN A 95 11.88 3.56 -20.73
N SER A 96 12.11 2.50 -19.93
CA SER A 96 12.63 1.23 -20.42
C SER A 96 11.71 0.62 -21.49
N ARG A 97 10.38 0.64 -21.26
CA ARG A 97 9.38 0.18 -22.23
C ARG A 97 9.39 1.02 -23.52
N LYS A 98 9.50 2.34 -23.42
CA LYS A 98 9.55 3.24 -24.60
C LYS A 98 10.80 2.99 -25.45
N PHE A 99 11.98 3.01 -24.84
CA PHE A 99 13.27 2.86 -25.54
C PHE A 99 13.38 1.52 -26.28
N ASN A 100 12.91 0.41 -25.68
CA ASN A 100 12.98 -0.90 -26.33
C ASN A 100 11.87 -1.17 -27.35
N ARG A 101 10.74 -0.46 -27.26
CA ARG A 101 9.69 -0.49 -28.31
C ARG A 101 10.19 0.15 -29.61
N GLU A 102 11.07 1.14 -29.51
CA GLU A 102 11.78 1.72 -30.66
C GLU A 102 12.84 0.77 -31.24
N ASN A 103 13.41 -0.12 -30.42
CA ASN A 103 14.44 -1.09 -30.82
C ASN A 103 13.91 -2.53 -31.11
N HIS A 104 12.60 -2.72 -31.28
CA HIS A 104 11.96 -4.02 -31.61
C HIS A 104 12.25 -5.21 -30.66
N ASN A 105 12.67 -4.97 -29.41
CA ASN A 105 12.88 -6.00 -28.38
C ASN A 105 11.79 -5.93 -27.28
N SER A 106 10.52 -6.04 -27.67
CA SER A 106 9.38 -5.76 -26.78
C SER A 106 9.16 -6.79 -25.67
N ASP A 107 9.43 -8.09 -25.91
CA ASP A 107 9.05 -9.18 -24.98
C ASP A 107 9.89 -9.24 -23.69
N SER A 108 11.19 -8.99 -23.77
CA SER A 108 12.10 -9.08 -22.61
C SER A 108 11.91 -7.93 -21.61
N THR A 109 11.48 -6.77 -22.09
CA THR A 109 11.37 -5.55 -21.27
C THR A 109 10.13 -5.56 -20.40
N ASP A 110 9.00 -6.00 -20.96
CA ASP A 110 7.74 -6.16 -20.23
C ASP A 110 7.93 -7.12 -19.03
N THR A 111 8.76 -8.15 -19.22
CA THR A 111 9.14 -9.11 -18.17
C THR A 111 10.02 -8.47 -17.07
N ILE A 112 11.05 -7.69 -17.43
CA ILE A 112 11.91 -7.03 -16.43
C ILE A 112 11.11 -6.01 -15.61
N THR A 113 10.29 -5.19 -16.29
CA THR A 113 9.42 -4.22 -15.63
C THR A 113 8.47 -4.89 -14.64
N PHE A 114 7.85 -6.01 -15.03
CA PHE A 114 7.00 -6.80 -14.13
C PHE A 114 7.75 -7.23 -12.86
N TRP A 115 8.95 -7.80 -13.01
CA TRP A 115 9.72 -8.30 -11.87
C TRP A 115 10.19 -7.19 -10.92
N ILE A 116 10.52 -6.01 -11.43
CA ILE A 116 10.84 -4.84 -10.60
C ILE A 116 9.64 -4.44 -9.75
N HIS A 117 8.45 -4.37 -10.34
CA HIS A 117 7.23 -4.05 -9.58
C HIS A 117 6.94 -5.13 -8.53
N ILE A 118 7.01 -6.42 -8.90
CA ILE A 118 6.81 -7.52 -7.95
C ILE A 118 7.80 -7.44 -6.79
N ALA A 119 9.08 -7.19 -7.05
CA ALA A 119 10.09 -7.07 -6.00
C ALA A 119 9.76 -5.92 -5.04
N PHE A 120 9.41 -4.75 -5.56
CA PHE A 120 9.08 -3.61 -4.74
C PHE A 120 7.79 -3.81 -3.93
N PHE A 121 6.71 -4.28 -4.56
CA PHE A 121 5.48 -4.61 -3.86
C PHE A 121 5.69 -5.72 -2.82
N SER A 122 6.63 -6.64 -3.04
CA SER A 122 7.00 -7.64 -2.03
C SER A 122 7.66 -7.00 -0.82
N VAL A 123 8.57 -6.04 -1.01
CA VAL A 123 9.19 -5.29 0.10
C VAL A 123 8.12 -4.53 0.89
N LEU A 124 7.23 -3.82 0.21
CA LEU A 124 6.12 -3.12 0.89
C LEU A 124 5.23 -4.11 1.66
N ASN A 125 4.91 -5.26 1.07
CA ASN A 125 4.10 -6.29 1.71
C ASN A 125 4.77 -6.91 2.93
N ILE A 126 6.09 -7.09 2.93
CA ILE A 126 6.85 -7.50 4.11
C ILE A 126 6.72 -6.44 5.20
N ILE A 127 6.88 -5.16 4.85
CA ILE A 127 6.77 -4.05 5.80
C ILE A 127 5.35 -4.00 6.39
N VAL A 128 4.31 -4.02 5.55
CA VAL A 128 2.91 -4.06 5.99
C VAL A 128 2.67 -5.27 6.90
N GLY A 129 3.14 -6.46 6.49
CA GLY A 129 3.01 -7.69 7.27
C GLY A 129 3.62 -7.57 8.66
N TYR A 130 4.82 -6.97 8.76
CA TYR A 130 5.50 -6.71 10.02
C TYR A 130 4.67 -5.77 10.91
N LEU A 131 4.25 -4.63 10.35
CA LEU A 131 3.54 -3.57 11.09
C LEU A 131 2.14 -3.99 11.56
N LEU A 132 1.54 -5.03 10.97
CA LEU A 132 0.25 -5.57 11.41
C LEU A 132 0.26 -6.07 12.87
N GLN A 133 1.42 -6.44 13.41
CA GLN A 133 1.49 -6.94 14.79
C GLN A 133 1.28 -5.82 15.82
N ASP A 134 1.66 -4.60 15.48
CA ASP A 134 1.55 -3.42 16.36
C ASP A 134 0.11 -2.88 16.43
N ILE A 135 -0.76 -3.30 15.50
CA ILE A 135 -2.15 -2.83 15.42
C ILE A 135 -3.02 -3.37 16.57
N GLY A 136 -2.54 -4.37 17.32
CA GLY A 136 -3.30 -5.04 18.37
C GLY A 136 -3.73 -4.16 19.55
N GLU A 137 -3.18 -2.95 19.68
CA GLU A 137 -3.53 -2.00 20.74
C GLU A 137 -4.73 -1.10 20.39
N HIS A 138 -5.17 -1.11 19.12
CA HIS A 138 -6.28 -0.30 18.63
C HIS A 138 -7.66 -0.93 18.87
N SER A 139 -8.72 -0.14 18.69
CA SER A 139 -10.09 -0.63 18.78
C SER A 139 -10.38 -1.65 17.66
N LEU A 140 -11.34 -2.57 17.89
CA LEU A 140 -11.74 -3.55 16.88
C LEU A 140 -12.19 -2.88 15.57
N LEU A 141 -12.88 -1.73 15.68
CA LEU A 141 -13.33 -0.97 14.52
C LEU A 141 -12.14 -0.43 13.71
N GLN A 142 -11.13 0.16 14.38
CA GLN A 142 -9.91 0.64 13.74
C GLN A 142 -9.16 -0.50 13.04
N CYS A 143 -9.03 -1.67 13.67
CA CYS A 143 -8.45 -2.86 13.04
C CYS A 143 -9.18 -3.27 11.76
N ILE A 144 -10.52 -3.27 11.78
CA ILE A 144 -11.35 -3.60 10.61
C ILE A 144 -11.21 -2.55 9.52
N LEU A 145 -11.21 -1.26 9.87
CA LEU A 145 -11.08 -0.17 8.90
C LEU A 145 -9.70 -0.17 8.24
N PHE A 146 -8.64 -0.38 9.01
CA PHE A 146 -7.29 -0.59 8.50
C PHE A 146 -7.24 -1.79 7.54
N PHE A 147 -7.78 -2.93 7.95
CA PHE A 147 -7.84 -4.12 7.10
C PHE A 147 -8.57 -3.85 5.78
N VAL A 148 -9.72 -3.18 5.82
CA VAL A 148 -10.50 -2.84 4.63
C VAL A 148 -9.72 -1.88 3.72
N ALA A 149 -9.07 -0.86 4.28
CA ALA A 149 -8.27 0.08 3.50
C ALA A 149 -7.10 -0.62 2.78
N ILE A 150 -6.33 -1.43 3.50
CA ILE A 150 -5.21 -2.20 2.92
C ILE A 150 -5.70 -3.28 1.96
N ALA A 151 -6.83 -3.93 2.24
CA ALA A 151 -7.45 -4.89 1.33
C ALA A 151 -7.85 -4.24 0.00
N LEU A 152 -8.43 -3.03 0.03
CA LEU A 152 -8.76 -2.26 -1.16
C LEU A 152 -7.50 -1.85 -1.92
N HIS A 153 -6.48 -1.37 -1.21
CA HIS A 153 -5.17 -1.06 -1.78
C HIS A 153 -4.58 -2.25 -2.55
N PHE A 154 -4.52 -3.43 -1.92
CA PHE A 154 -4.04 -4.66 -2.57
C PHE A 154 -4.91 -5.07 -3.74
N PHE A 155 -6.23 -4.96 -3.63
CA PHE A 155 -7.12 -5.28 -4.75
C PHE A 155 -6.83 -4.41 -5.99
N ILE A 156 -6.64 -3.10 -5.80
CA ILE A 156 -6.36 -2.19 -6.91
C ILE A 156 -4.95 -2.44 -7.48
N VAL A 157 -3.95 -2.63 -6.62
CA VAL A 157 -2.57 -2.95 -7.02
C VAL A 157 -2.50 -4.25 -7.81
N ASP A 158 -3.10 -5.31 -7.30
CA ASP A 158 -3.12 -6.63 -7.94
C ASP A 158 -3.79 -6.58 -9.31
N ARG A 159 -4.88 -5.83 -9.40
CA ARG A 159 -5.58 -5.62 -10.66
C ARG A 159 -4.68 -4.89 -11.66
N SER A 160 -4.01 -3.81 -11.23
CA SER A 160 -3.08 -3.04 -12.07
C SER A 160 -1.93 -3.91 -12.58
N LEU A 161 -1.35 -4.77 -11.72
CA LEU A 161 -0.29 -5.72 -12.09
C LEU A 161 -0.80 -6.79 -13.08
N ARG A 162 -2.02 -7.28 -12.89
CA ARG A 162 -2.63 -8.32 -13.71
C ARG A 162 -3.08 -7.82 -15.09
N GLU A 163 -3.57 -6.57 -15.19
CA GLU A 163 -3.95 -5.97 -16.46
C GLU A 163 -2.77 -5.84 -17.43
N HIS A 164 -1.58 -5.52 -16.91
CA HIS A 164 -0.37 -5.40 -17.71
C HIS A 164 0.32 -6.74 -17.97
N HIS A 165 0.28 -7.69 -17.03
CA HIS A 165 1.03 -8.94 -17.12
C HIS A 165 0.27 -10.16 -16.55
N SER A 166 -0.87 -10.50 -17.15
CA SER A 166 -1.81 -11.50 -16.64
C SER A 166 -1.20 -12.90 -16.36
N MET A 167 -0.46 -13.47 -17.30
CA MET A 167 0.12 -14.82 -17.15
C MET A 167 1.21 -14.95 -16.06
N PRO A 168 2.26 -14.11 -16.03
CA PRO A 168 3.30 -14.23 -14.99
C PRO A 168 2.75 -13.85 -13.61
N TYR A 169 1.81 -12.91 -13.52
CA TYR A 169 1.12 -12.57 -12.29
C TYR A 169 0.31 -13.75 -11.72
N ASP A 170 -0.55 -14.36 -12.54
CA ASP A 170 -1.42 -15.47 -12.11
C ASP A 170 -0.61 -16.74 -11.73
N LYS A 171 0.57 -16.95 -12.33
CA LYS A 171 1.44 -18.10 -12.05
C LYS A 171 2.34 -17.90 -10.83
N GLN A 172 3.00 -16.75 -10.71
CA GLN A 172 4.07 -16.53 -9.72
C GLN A 172 3.83 -15.28 -8.88
N GLY A 173 3.51 -14.15 -9.51
CA GLY A 173 3.44 -12.84 -8.84
C GLY A 173 2.59 -12.85 -7.57
N ARG A 174 1.34 -13.32 -7.66
CA ARG A 174 0.44 -13.36 -6.48
C ARG A 174 0.97 -14.20 -5.32
N TRP A 175 1.63 -15.31 -5.59
CA TRP A 175 2.15 -16.19 -4.54
C TRP A 175 3.37 -15.58 -3.85
N ILE A 176 4.16 -14.80 -4.59
CA ILE A 176 5.25 -14.01 -4.04
C ILE A 176 4.69 -12.94 -3.10
N LEU A 177 3.64 -12.19 -3.52
CA LEU A 177 3.00 -11.18 -2.67
C LEU A 177 2.34 -11.78 -1.42
N THR A 178 1.61 -12.89 -1.58
CA THR A 178 1.09 -13.67 -0.44
C THR A 178 2.20 -14.10 0.51
N GLY A 179 3.30 -14.64 -0.01
CA GLY A 179 4.46 -15.04 0.79
C GLY A 179 5.11 -13.86 1.50
N ALA A 180 5.23 -12.72 0.83
CA ALA A 180 5.82 -11.50 1.37
C ALA A 180 5.07 -11.00 2.61
N ILE A 181 3.74 -10.91 2.57
CA ILE A 181 2.93 -10.54 3.74
C ILE A 181 3.15 -11.50 4.90
N MET A 182 3.12 -12.81 4.63
CA MET A 182 3.29 -13.82 5.68
C MET A 182 4.68 -13.79 6.29
N VAL A 183 5.73 -13.59 5.48
CA VAL A 183 7.10 -13.41 5.96
C VAL A 183 7.20 -12.18 6.87
N GLY A 184 6.61 -11.05 6.46
CA GLY A 184 6.51 -9.85 7.28
C GLY A 184 5.82 -10.12 8.62
N ALA A 185 4.66 -10.75 8.60
CA ALA A 185 3.88 -11.04 9.80
C ALA A 185 4.61 -11.96 10.78
N ILE A 186 5.27 -13.01 10.27
CA ILE A 186 6.09 -13.91 11.10
C ILE A 186 7.31 -13.15 11.66
N ALA A 187 7.95 -12.30 10.84
CA ALA A 187 9.07 -11.47 11.30
C ALA A 187 8.65 -10.50 12.41
N GLY A 188 7.46 -9.88 12.32
CA GLY A 188 6.92 -9.01 13.36
C GLY A 188 6.68 -9.69 14.70
N GLN A 189 6.46 -11.01 14.70
CA GLN A 189 6.37 -11.79 15.94
C GLN A 189 7.74 -12.21 16.47
N ALA A 190 8.69 -12.47 15.57
CA ALA A 190 10.01 -12.98 15.92
C ALA A 190 10.99 -11.87 16.34
N PHE A 191 10.84 -10.67 15.79
CA PHE A 191 11.76 -9.55 15.98
C PHE A 191 10.98 -8.32 16.47
N HIS A 192 11.48 -7.70 17.53
CA HIS A 192 10.96 -6.42 18.02
C HIS A 192 11.93 -5.32 17.58
N LEU A 193 11.54 -4.52 16.60
CA LEU A 193 12.25 -3.31 16.22
C LEU A 193 12.05 -2.23 17.30
N SER A 194 12.98 -1.28 17.40
CA SER A 194 12.76 -0.11 18.25
C SER A 194 11.66 0.77 17.67
N GLU A 195 10.93 1.49 18.53
CA GLU A 195 9.89 2.47 18.15
C GLU A 195 10.39 3.42 17.03
N VAL A 196 11.58 3.99 17.20
CA VAL A 196 12.25 4.82 16.18
C VAL A 196 12.39 4.11 14.83
N THR A 197 12.77 2.83 14.81
CA THR A 197 12.93 2.08 13.56
C THR A 197 11.57 1.80 12.91
N VAL A 198 10.56 1.47 13.72
CA VAL A 198 9.18 1.27 13.26
C VAL A 198 8.66 2.56 12.62
N SER A 199 8.81 3.70 13.30
CA SER A 199 8.38 5.01 12.81
C SER A 199 9.07 5.40 11.50
N LEU A 200 10.37 5.13 11.34
CA LEU A 200 11.09 5.36 10.08
C LEU A 200 10.59 4.45 8.95
N VAL A 201 10.41 3.15 9.22
CA VAL A 201 9.93 2.16 8.24
C VAL A 201 8.49 2.47 7.82
N TRP A 202 7.64 2.79 8.77
CA TRP A 202 6.27 3.19 8.54
C TRP A 202 6.21 4.50 7.73
N SER A 203 7.05 5.49 8.02
CA SER A 203 7.11 6.75 7.26
C SER A 203 7.47 6.52 5.79
N PHE A 204 8.45 5.65 5.55
CA PHE A 204 8.84 5.25 4.20
C PHE A 204 7.68 4.57 3.45
N LEU A 205 6.97 3.66 4.13
CA LEU A 205 5.78 2.99 3.60
C LEU A 205 4.67 4.00 3.28
N ALA A 206 4.38 4.92 4.21
CA ALA A 206 3.37 5.96 4.09
C ALA A 206 3.58 6.79 2.82
N GLY A 207 4.79 7.30 2.58
CA GLY A 207 5.11 8.05 1.37
C GLY A 207 4.93 7.25 0.08
N SER A 208 5.29 5.96 0.11
CA SER A 208 5.11 5.04 -1.03
C SER A 208 3.62 4.80 -1.31
N ILE A 209 2.81 4.59 -0.26
CA ILE A 209 1.37 4.40 -0.34
C ILE A 209 0.68 5.66 -0.86
N ILE A 210 1.04 6.85 -0.35
CA ILE A 210 0.49 8.14 -0.80
C ILE A 210 0.65 8.28 -2.31
N LEU A 211 1.85 8.01 -2.85
CA LEU A 211 2.05 8.07 -4.30
C LEU A 211 1.19 7.05 -5.03
N ASN A 212 1.13 5.82 -4.54
CA ASN A 212 0.35 4.77 -5.18
C ASN A 212 -1.14 5.15 -5.24
N ILE A 213 -1.68 5.67 -4.13
CA ILE A 213 -3.07 6.10 -4.06
C ILE A 213 -3.33 7.23 -5.05
N LEU A 214 -2.52 8.29 -5.00
CA LEU A 214 -2.68 9.46 -5.86
C LEU A 214 -2.51 9.15 -7.34
N LYS A 215 -1.68 8.15 -7.68
CA LYS A 215 -1.34 7.84 -9.08
C LYS A 215 -2.15 6.70 -9.68
N ARG A 216 -2.55 5.71 -8.89
CA ARG A 216 -3.13 4.45 -9.39
C ARG A 216 -4.52 4.14 -8.85
N GLU A 217 -4.89 4.67 -7.69
CA GLU A 217 -6.19 4.37 -7.07
C GLU A 217 -7.23 5.46 -7.32
N LEU A 218 -6.77 6.69 -7.61
CA LEU A 218 -7.64 7.73 -8.11
C LEU A 218 -8.14 7.37 -9.52
N PRO A 219 -9.46 7.42 -9.77
CA PRO A 219 -10.00 7.13 -11.08
C PRO A 219 -9.53 8.16 -12.10
N ASP A 220 -9.14 7.69 -13.28
CA ASP A 220 -8.84 8.57 -14.42
C ASP A 220 -10.04 9.47 -14.75
N GLU A 221 -9.78 10.69 -15.21
CA GLU A 221 -10.82 11.70 -15.48
C GLU A 221 -11.96 11.17 -16.36
N GLN A 222 -11.64 10.29 -17.31
CA GLN A 222 -12.60 9.71 -18.27
C GLN A 222 -13.45 8.56 -17.69
N GLN A 223 -13.05 7.99 -16.55
CA GLN A 223 -13.72 6.85 -15.91
C GLN A 223 -14.12 7.17 -14.46
N SER A 224 -14.13 8.45 -14.06
CA SER A 224 -14.50 8.84 -12.70
C SER A 224 -16.02 8.98 -12.53
N CYS A 225 -16.52 8.54 -11.38
CA CYS A 225 -17.85 8.87 -10.89
C CYS A 225 -17.69 9.63 -9.57
N PHE A 226 -17.77 10.95 -9.65
CA PHE A 226 -17.57 11.83 -8.50
C PHE A 226 -18.46 11.48 -7.30
N PHE A 227 -19.73 11.13 -7.52
CA PHE A 227 -20.63 10.76 -6.44
C PHE A 227 -20.26 9.45 -5.75
N SER A 228 -19.76 8.46 -6.49
CA SER A 228 -19.24 7.23 -5.89
C SER A 228 -17.97 7.51 -5.09
N PHE A 229 -17.08 8.34 -5.63
CA PHE A 229 -15.88 8.79 -4.92
C PHE A 229 -16.22 9.51 -3.62
N LEU A 230 -17.08 10.54 -3.68
CA LEU A 230 -17.54 11.29 -2.52
C LEU A 230 -18.21 10.39 -1.49
N GLY A 231 -19.03 9.42 -1.94
CA GLY A 231 -19.66 8.44 -1.07
C GLY A 231 -18.65 7.58 -0.31
N GLY A 232 -17.57 7.13 -0.97
CA GLY A 232 -16.48 6.39 -0.35
C GLY A 232 -15.73 7.22 0.69
N THR A 233 -15.38 8.46 0.35
CA THR A 233 -14.68 9.37 1.26
C THR A 233 -15.53 9.71 2.50
N ILE A 234 -16.80 10.08 2.31
CA ILE A 234 -17.70 10.40 3.43
C ILE A 234 -17.93 9.19 4.32
N LEU A 235 -18.12 8.00 3.73
CA LEU A 235 -18.29 6.77 4.51
C LEU A 235 -17.06 6.50 5.36
N TYR A 236 -15.88 6.51 4.75
CA TYR A 236 -14.63 6.25 5.48
C TYR A 236 -14.41 7.27 6.60
N ALA A 237 -14.59 8.56 6.29
CA ALA A 237 -14.45 9.63 7.26
C ALA A 237 -15.46 9.51 8.41
N GLY A 238 -16.72 9.20 8.11
CA GLY A 238 -17.75 9.01 9.12
C GLY A 238 -17.46 7.83 10.04
N LEU A 239 -16.92 6.72 9.51
CA LEU A 239 -16.54 5.56 10.30
C LEU A 239 -15.36 5.85 11.23
N ILE A 240 -14.32 6.53 10.74
CA ILE A 240 -13.16 6.93 11.56
C ILE A 240 -13.54 7.92 12.65
N LEU A 241 -14.32 8.95 12.33
CA LEU A 241 -14.77 9.93 13.32
C LEU A 241 -15.72 9.34 14.39
N SER A 242 -16.27 8.15 14.15
CA SER A 242 -17.11 7.42 15.10
C SER A 242 -16.35 6.39 15.94
N SER A 243 -15.06 6.17 15.66
CA SER A 243 -14.22 5.13 16.27
C SER A 243 -13.52 5.53 17.55
#